data_AF-A0A8H3FCI2-F1
#
_entry.id   AF-A0A8H3FCI2-F1
#
_cell.length_a   1.000
_cell.length_b   1.000
_cell.length_c   1.000
_cell.angle_alpha   90.00
_cell.angle_beta   90.00
_cell.angle_gamma   90.00
#
_symmetry.space_group_name_H-M   'P 1'
#
loop_
_entity.id
_entity.type
_entity.pdbx_description
1 polymer ?
#
loop_
_entity_poly.entity_id
_entity_poly.type
_entity_poly.pdbx_seq_one_letter_code
_entity_poly.pdbx_strand_id
1 'polypeptide(L)'
;MSLATVGAAVLFLCIVAYAMSHGTDSDVDMHDPKIFQERKDLYRKQRDDFRGRPRAMKELREWKAKNDDYDYVELKSLERYYSGMIPSHLIGKMVGKQPFTKSDTWFSEFESHNPSALILSESQDSYIIANLASYDKRQYPEFKPGEHTPEGQGFGHCLVISRNRVFNIVDPDATANHSALLKEMKEHFITFWKTEDGSPKLLKRVRSTFDEQNDKLVSDDRNAKSSESLLSTLIDDFDTLSKSFLRCKPEDFEFAFHAFPANSVGHLHMHVFPKNGDLRKFSTKSHDWKTIPIEAVLEVEEEDERGVIDSGSG
;
A
#
# COMPACT_ATOMS: atom_id res chain seq x y z
N MET A 1 -7.24 33.90 -18.35
CA MET A 1 -7.61 32.78 -17.46
C MET A 1 -9.12 32.84 -17.25
N SER A 2 -9.85 31.77 -17.56
CA SER A 2 -11.32 31.79 -17.46
C SER A 2 -11.76 31.48 -16.02
N LEU A 3 -12.88 32.08 -15.60
CA LEU A 3 -13.50 31.87 -14.28
C LEU A 3 -13.85 30.39 -13.99
N ALA A 4 -13.86 29.52 -15.00
CA ALA A 4 -14.06 28.08 -14.83
C ALA A 4 -12.87 27.37 -14.15
N THR A 5 -11.66 27.94 -14.25
CA THR A 5 -10.45 27.40 -13.59
C THR A 5 -10.39 27.73 -12.10
N VAL A 6 -11.14 28.75 -11.66
CA VAL A 6 -11.21 29.17 -10.24
C VAL A 6 -12.23 28.33 -9.46
N GLY A 7 -13.30 27.85 -10.11
CA GLY A 7 -14.34 27.03 -9.45
C GLY A 7 -13.89 25.62 -9.05
N ALA A 8 -13.07 24.95 -9.87
CA ALA A 8 -12.56 23.61 -9.56
C ALA A 8 -11.44 23.62 -8.51
N ALA A 9 -10.65 24.70 -8.45
CA ALA A 9 -9.59 24.87 -7.45
C ALA A 9 -10.15 25.15 -6.03
N VAL A 10 -11.31 25.82 -5.94
CA VAL A 10 -11.96 26.11 -4.66
C VAL A 10 -12.66 24.87 -4.08
N LEU A 11 -13.24 24.00 -4.92
CA LEU A 11 -13.86 22.75 -4.45
C LEU A 11 -12.81 21.71 -3.98
N PHE A 12 -11.64 21.64 -4.63
CA PHE A 12 -10.51 20.78 -4.24
C PHE A 12 -9.81 21.28 -2.97
N LEU A 13 -9.64 22.60 -2.80
CA LEU A 13 -9.16 23.19 -1.55
C LEU A 13 -10.15 22.99 -0.41
N CYS A 14 -11.46 22.97 -0.67
CA CYS A 14 -12.46 22.66 0.36
C CYS A 14 -12.47 21.18 0.75
N ILE A 15 -12.22 20.22 -0.16
CA ILE A 15 -12.15 18.78 0.18
C ILE A 15 -10.84 18.45 0.91
N VAL A 16 -9.71 19.02 0.49
CA VAL A 16 -8.42 18.87 1.18
C VAL A 16 -8.44 19.63 2.52
N ALA A 17 -8.99 20.84 2.60
CA ALA A 17 -9.18 21.53 3.88
C ALA A 17 -10.24 20.85 4.76
N TYR A 18 -11.25 20.18 4.22
CA TYR A 18 -12.18 19.36 4.99
C TYR A 18 -11.50 18.11 5.55
N ALA A 19 -10.69 17.41 4.74
CA ALA A 19 -9.86 16.28 5.18
C ALA A 19 -8.78 16.68 6.19
N MET A 20 -8.24 17.90 6.10
CA MET A 20 -7.25 18.44 7.05
C MET A 20 -7.88 19.14 8.27
N SER A 21 -9.15 19.55 8.22
CA SER A 21 -9.88 20.15 9.36
C SER A 21 -10.74 19.16 10.14
N HIS A 22 -11.01 17.98 9.59
CA HIS A 22 -11.74 16.89 10.24
C HIS A 22 -10.85 15.68 10.54
N GLY A 23 -9.53 15.85 10.49
CA GLY A 23 -8.58 14.96 11.16
C GLY A 23 -8.72 15.10 12.68
N THR A 24 -9.90 14.77 13.22
CA THR A 24 -10.02 14.48 14.64
C THR A 24 -9.17 13.25 14.90
N ASP A 25 -8.27 13.35 15.88
CA ASP A 25 -7.31 12.34 16.33
C ASP A 25 -7.90 10.97 16.73
N SER A 26 -9.20 10.72 16.52
CA SER A 26 -9.82 9.41 16.74
C SER A 26 -9.34 8.40 15.69
N ASP A 27 -8.97 7.22 16.14
CA ASP A 27 -8.68 6.10 15.25
C ASP A 27 -9.93 5.76 14.44
N VAL A 28 -9.78 5.70 13.11
CA VAL A 28 -10.87 5.27 12.21
C VAL A 28 -11.05 3.77 12.41
N ASP A 29 -12.16 3.39 13.05
CA ASP A 29 -12.55 1.99 13.16
C ASP A 29 -13.15 1.53 11.84
N MET A 30 -12.40 0.74 11.06
CA MET A 30 -12.89 0.18 9.79
C MET A 30 -14.00 -0.86 9.99
N HIS A 31 -14.25 -1.29 11.23
CA HIS A 31 -15.37 -2.15 11.59
C HIS A 31 -16.63 -1.38 11.99
N ASP A 32 -16.57 -0.04 12.09
CA ASP A 32 -17.78 0.76 12.20
C ASP A 32 -18.65 0.53 10.96
N PRO A 33 -19.93 0.13 11.10
CA PRO A 33 -20.77 -0.23 9.96
C PRO A 33 -20.93 0.89 8.92
N LYS A 34 -20.91 2.16 9.36
CA LYS A 34 -21.03 3.30 8.46
C LYS A 34 -19.72 3.50 7.69
N ILE A 35 -18.58 3.45 8.37
CA ILE A 35 -17.26 3.55 7.71
C ILE A 35 -17.07 2.39 6.73
N PHE A 36 -17.43 1.17 7.13
CA PHE A 36 -17.36 0.00 6.26
C PHE A 36 -18.17 0.19 4.97
N GLN A 37 -19.42 0.63 5.10
CA GLN A 37 -20.29 0.90 3.95
C GLN A 37 -19.73 2.02 3.06
N GLU A 38 -19.22 3.11 3.64
CA GLU A 38 -18.55 4.18 2.90
C GLU A 38 -17.34 3.69 2.10
N ARG A 39 -16.53 2.78 2.67
CA ARG A 39 -15.37 2.17 1.99
C ARG A 39 -15.79 1.20 0.88
N LYS A 40 -16.85 0.43 1.11
CA LYS A 40 -17.45 -0.43 0.09
C LYS A 40 -17.95 0.37 -1.11
N ASP A 41 -18.66 1.47 -0.87
CA ASP A 41 -19.16 2.36 -1.93
C ASP A 41 -18.03 3.11 -2.65
N LEU A 42 -16.97 3.51 -1.92
CA LEU A 42 -15.76 4.07 -2.52
C LEU A 42 -15.12 3.08 -3.49
N TYR A 43 -14.99 1.81 -3.10
CA TYR A 43 -14.43 0.77 -3.96
C TYR A 43 -15.23 0.62 -5.26
N ARG A 44 -16.55 0.43 -5.15
CA ARG A 44 -17.44 0.31 -6.33
C ARG A 44 -17.24 1.47 -7.28
N LYS A 45 -17.32 2.70 -6.75
CA LYS A 45 -17.13 3.92 -7.54
C LYS A 45 -15.79 3.93 -8.27
N GLN A 46 -14.68 3.69 -7.57
CA GLN A 46 -13.34 3.72 -8.17
C GLN A 46 -13.14 2.64 -9.23
N ARG A 47 -13.67 1.44 -8.98
CA ARG A 47 -13.65 0.33 -9.91
C ARG A 47 -14.45 0.64 -11.17
N ASP A 48 -15.68 1.13 -11.02
CA ASP A 48 -16.55 1.46 -12.16
C ASP A 48 -15.99 2.65 -12.95
N ASP A 49 -15.48 3.67 -12.26
CA ASP A 49 -14.79 4.82 -12.86
C ASP A 49 -13.55 4.39 -13.66
N PHE A 50 -12.81 3.37 -13.21
CA PHE A 50 -11.65 2.83 -13.92
C PHE A 50 -12.07 2.01 -15.14
N ARG A 51 -13.03 1.09 -14.97
CA ARG A 51 -13.59 0.25 -16.05
C ARG A 51 -14.22 1.08 -17.16
N GLY A 52 -14.83 2.23 -16.81
CA GLY A 52 -15.43 3.18 -17.73
C GLY A 52 -14.44 3.99 -18.57
N ARG A 53 -13.12 3.82 -18.41
CA ARG A 53 -12.08 4.55 -19.16
C ARG A 53 -11.48 3.69 -20.29
N PRO A 54 -11.88 3.91 -21.56
CA PRO A 54 -11.40 3.08 -22.67
C PRO A 54 -9.88 3.11 -22.86
N ARG A 55 -9.24 4.24 -22.53
CA ARG A 55 -7.78 4.38 -22.62
C ARG A 55 -7.07 3.59 -21.52
N ALA A 56 -7.45 3.71 -20.25
CA ALA A 56 -6.94 2.85 -19.17
C ALA A 56 -7.11 1.38 -19.50
N MET A 57 -8.27 0.97 -20.02
CA MET A 57 -8.53 -0.42 -20.41
C MET A 57 -7.66 -0.90 -21.59
N LYS A 58 -7.29 -0.01 -22.50
CA LYS A 58 -6.31 -0.32 -23.54
C LYS A 58 -4.91 -0.44 -22.94
N GLU A 59 -4.50 0.53 -22.12
CA GLU A 59 -3.20 0.52 -21.44
C GLU A 59 -3.01 -0.72 -20.56
N LEU A 60 -4.07 -1.16 -19.86
CA LEU A 60 -4.05 -2.36 -19.03
C LEU A 60 -3.75 -3.62 -19.85
N ARG A 61 -4.37 -3.76 -21.03
CA ARG A 61 -4.12 -4.89 -21.93
C ARG A 61 -2.68 -4.92 -22.42
N GLU A 62 -2.14 -3.76 -22.79
CA GLU A 62 -0.76 -3.60 -23.26
C GLU A 62 0.24 -3.89 -22.12
N TRP A 63 -0.07 -3.45 -20.90
CA TRP A 63 0.73 -3.73 -19.71
C TRP A 63 0.76 -5.23 -19.38
N LYS A 64 -0.39 -5.90 -19.42
CA LYS A 64 -0.49 -7.36 -19.25
C LYS A 64 0.29 -8.12 -20.32
N ALA A 65 0.32 -7.59 -21.56
CA ALA A 65 1.12 -8.11 -22.65
C ALA A 65 2.61 -7.76 -22.56
N LYS A 66 3.05 -7.04 -21.51
CA LYS A 66 4.43 -6.56 -21.32
C LYS A 66 4.94 -5.72 -22.51
N ASN A 67 4.10 -4.88 -23.09
CA ASN A 67 4.48 -4.04 -24.22
C ASN A 67 5.34 -2.85 -23.77
N ASP A 68 6.66 -2.96 -23.88
CA ASP A 68 7.61 -1.90 -23.48
C ASP A 68 7.72 -0.75 -24.50
N ASP A 69 7.08 -0.88 -25.65
CA ASP A 69 6.98 0.18 -26.66
C ASP A 69 5.74 1.06 -26.47
N TYR A 70 4.79 0.62 -25.63
CA TYR A 70 3.56 1.37 -25.37
C TYR A 70 3.80 2.61 -24.49
N ASP A 71 3.06 3.69 -24.78
CA ASP A 71 3.05 4.90 -23.96
C ASP A 71 1.90 4.88 -22.94
N TYR A 72 2.20 4.38 -21.75
CA TYR A 72 1.29 4.37 -20.61
C TYR A 72 1.14 5.77 -20.04
N VAL A 73 -0.04 6.39 -20.19
CA VAL A 73 -0.31 7.73 -19.64
C VAL A 73 -1.27 7.63 -18.47
N GLU A 74 -2.39 6.93 -18.59
CA GLU A 74 -3.38 6.80 -17.51
C GLU A 74 -2.87 5.91 -16.37
N LEU A 75 -2.17 4.82 -16.67
CA LEU A 75 -1.58 3.96 -15.63
C LEU A 75 -0.36 4.62 -14.96
N LYS A 76 0.28 5.59 -15.62
CA LYS A 76 1.35 6.41 -15.03
C LYS A 76 0.82 7.62 -14.26
N SER A 77 -0.29 8.21 -14.71
CA SER A 77 -0.87 9.41 -14.10
C SER A 77 -1.65 9.05 -12.85
N LEU A 78 -0.96 8.88 -11.73
CA LEU A 78 -1.57 9.21 -10.45
C LEU A 78 -1.34 10.70 -10.24
N GLU A 79 -2.28 11.39 -9.62
CA GLU A 79 -2.19 12.83 -9.37
C GLU A 79 -0.87 13.15 -8.64
N ARG A 80 0.05 13.74 -9.39
CA ARG A 80 1.32 14.40 -9.00
C ARG A 80 2.42 13.64 -8.25
N TYR A 81 2.19 12.53 -7.54
CA TYR A 81 3.24 12.00 -6.62
C TYR A 81 3.51 10.50 -6.62
N TYR A 82 2.68 9.70 -7.29
CA TYR A 82 2.89 8.26 -7.40
C TYR A 82 2.76 7.88 -8.88
N SER A 83 3.59 6.99 -9.40
CA SER A 83 3.33 6.36 -10.70
C SER A 83 3.02 4.90 -10.44
N GLY A 84 1.93 4.40 -11.02
CA GLY A 84 1.64 2.97 -10.95
C GLY A 84 2.76 2.13 -11.56
N MET A 85 3.52 2.73 -12.50
CA MET A 85 4.67 2.16 -13.18
C MET A 85 6.00 2.64 -12.60
N ILE A 86 7.10 2.02 -13.01
CA ILE A 86 8.45 2.50 -12.71
C ILE A 86 8.69 3.91 -13.30
N PRO A 87 9.25 4.86 -12.53
CA PRO A 87 9.62 6.18 -13.03
C PRO A 87 10.59 6.12 -14.22
N SER A 88 10.39 7.00 -15.21
CA SER A 88 11.16 6.96 -16.47
C SER A 88 12.68 7.01 -16.30
N HIS A 89 13.18 7.69 -15.27
CA HIS A 89 14.62 7.81 -14.98
C HIS A 89 15.23 6.55 -14.33
N LEU A 90 14.43 5.54 -14.01
CA LEU A 90 14.86 4.24 -13.50
C LEU A 90 14.80 3.12 -14.55
N ILE A 91 14.16 3.36 -15.69
CA ILE A 91 14.13 2.41 -16.81
C ILE A 91 15.57 2.14 -17.30
N GLY A 92 15.90 0.88 -17.52
CA GLY A 92 17.24 0.43 -17.92
C GLY A 92 18.24 0.33 -16.76
N LYS A 93 17.89 0.77 -15.54
CA LYS A 93 18.76 0.63 -14.37
C LYS A 93 18.56 -0.74 -13.71
N MET A 94 19.66 -1.35 -13.30
CA MET A 94 19.66 -2.59 -12.53
C MET A 94 19.65 -2.29 -11.03
N VAL A 95 18.69 -2.86 -10.32
CA VAL A 95 18.66 -2.91 -8.85
C VAL A 95 18.84 -4.36 -8.38
N GLY A 96 18.22 -5.31 -9.09
CA GLY A 96 18.36 -6.75 -8.89
C GLY A 96 19.17 -7.42 -9.99
N LYS A 97 18.64 -8.54 -10.49
CA LYS A 97 19.25 -9.39 -11.52
C LYS A 97 19.01 -8.87 -12.95
N GLN A 98 17.99 -8.04 -13.14
CA GLN A 98 17.63 -7.49 -14.44
C GLN A 98 17.29 -5.99 -14.35
N PRO A 99 17.45 -5.22 -15.44
CA PRO A 99 17.05 -3.83 -15.49
C PRO A 99 15.53 -3.67 -15.61
N PHE A 100 14.99 -2.60 -15.04
CA PHE A 100 13.57 -2.27 -15.20
C PHE A 100 13.21 -1.90 -16.65
N THR A 101 12.01 -2.29 -17.07
CA THR A 101 11.43 -1.90 -18.37
C THR A 101 10.25 -0.93 -18.21
N LYS A 102 9.66 -0.48 -19.33
CA LYS A 102 8.56 0.51 -19.33
C LYS A 102 7.27 -0.04 -18.75
N SER A 103 7.02 -1.34 -18.94
CA SER A 103 5.84 -2.03 -18.42
C SER A 103 6.05 -2.55 -17.00
N ASP A 104 7.19 -2.28 -16.36
CA ASP A 104 7.40 -2.70 -14.99
C ASP A 104 6.74 -1.78 -13.96
N THR A 105 6.41 -2.39 -12.84
CA THR A 105 6.04 -1.74 -11.58
C THR A 105 7.09 -2.11 -10.54
N TRP A 106 7.05 -1.51 -9.34
CA TRP A 106 7.93 -1.92 -8.25
C TRP A 106 7.78 -3.39 -7.82
N PHE A 107 6.64 -4.03 -8.14
CA PHE A 107 6.32 -5.41 -7.75
C PHE A 107 6.27 -6.40 -8.92
N SER A 108 6.34 -5.92 -10.16
CA SER A 108 6.46 -6.79 -11.33
C SER A 108 7.72 -7.63 -11.22
N GLU A 109 7.60 -8.95 -11.34
CA GLU A 109 8.74 -9.87 -11.34
C GLU A 109 9.66 -9.64 -10.13
N PHE A 110 9.07 -9.51 -8.94
CA PHE A 110 9.72 -9.02 -7.72
C PHE A 110 11.09 -9.66 -7.45
N GLU A 111 11.22 -10.99 -7.57
CA GLU A 111 12.46 -11.74 -7.37
C GLU A 111 13.60 -11.37 -8.32
N SER A 112 13.25 -10.91 -9.53
CA SER A 112 14.23 -10.49 -10.54
C SER A 112 14.73 -9.08 -10.27
N HIS A 113 13.90 -8.23 -9.66
CA HIS A 113 14.22 -6.82 -9.41
C HIS A 113 14.70 -6.53 -7.99
N ASN A 114 14.47 -7.43 -7.03
CA ASN A 114 14.71 -7.19 -5.62
C ASN A 114 15.53 -8.31 -4.95
N PRO A 115 16.27 -8.01 -3.86
CA PRO A 115 16.92 -9.03 -3.05
C PRO A 115 15.92 -10.01 -2.43
N SER A 116 16.24 -11.30 -2.43
CA SER A 116 15.41 -12.35 -1.81
C SER A 116 15.16 -12.13 -0.32
N ALA A 117 16.06 -11.42 0.36
CA ALA A 117 15.92 -11.07 1.78
C ALA A 117 14.68 -10.19 2.08
N LEU A 118 14.05 -9.59 1.07
CA LEU A 118 12.81 -8.82 1.23
C LEU A 118 11.56 -9.71 1.25
N ILE A 119 11.66 -10.97 0.82
CA ILE A 119 10.57 -11.94 0.80
C ILE A 119 10.54 -12.66 2.15
N LEU A 120 9.48 -12.41 2.92
CA LEU A 120 9.24 -13.03 4.22
C LEU A 120 8.60 -14.41 4.08
N SER A 121 7.70 -14.58 3.12
CA SER A 121 7.03 -15.85 2.80
C SER A 121 6.63 -15.87 1.34
N GLU A 122 6.56 -17.05 0.77
CA GLU A 122 6.11 -17.27 -0.60
C GLU A 122 5.00 -18.32 -0.65
N SER A 123 4.02 -18.09 -1.50
CA SER A 123 3.01 -19.07 -1.90
C SER A 123 3.07 -19.25 -3.42
N GLN A 124 2.16 -20.04 -3.96
CA GLN A 124 2.03 -20.19 -5.41
C GLN A 124 1.67 -18.86 -6.09
N ASP A 125 0.83 -18.03 -5.46
CA ASP A 125 0.20 -16.87 -6.11
C ASP A 125 0.60 -15.52 -5.50
N SER A 126 1.22 -15.51 -4.31
CA SER A 126 1.60 -14.28 -3.63
C SER A 126 2.94 -14.36 -2.89
N TYR A 127 3.52 -13.18 -2.63
CA TYR A 127 4.64 -12.99 -1.70
C TYR A 127 4.18 -12.16 -0.53
N ILE A 128 4.66 -12.49 0.67
CA ILE A 128 4.67 -11.56 1.80
C ILE A 128 6.02 -10.86 1.78
N ILE A 129 6.01 -9.55 1.61
CA ILE A 129 7.22 -8.73 1.56
C ILE A 129 7.22 -7.74 2.72
N ALA A 130 8.40 -7.52 3.29
CA ALA A 130 8.54 -6.49 4.28
C ALA A 130 8.55 -5.10 3.65
N ASN A 131 8.13 -4.11 4.42
CA ASN A 131 8.32 -2.72 4.02
C ASN A 131 9.81 -2.34 4.05
N LEU A 132 10.20 -1.43 3.15
CA LEU A 132 11.55 -0.84 3.09
C LEU A 132 11.63 0.47 3.88
N ALA A 133 10.49 1.09 4.17
CA ALA A 133 10.42 2.26 5.02
C ALA A 133 10.42 1.86 6.51
N SER A 134 11.03 2.70 7.34
CA SER A 134 10.89 2.58 8.78
C SER A 134 9.46 2.88 9.21
N TYR A 135 9.05 2.25 10.31
CA TYR A 135 7.78 2.54 10.95
C TYR A 135 7.73 3.94 11.57
N ASP A 136 8.88 4.54 11.90
CA ASP A 136 8.97 5.79 12.65
C ASP A 136 9.43 6.97 11.79
N LYS A 137 8.52 7.93 11.60
CA LYS A 137 8.79 9.15 10.83
C LYS A 137 9.92 10.03 11.41
N ARG A 138 10.22 9.92 12.71
CA ARG A 138 11.30 10.68 13.36
C ARG A 138 12.68 10.32 12.80
N GLN A 139 12.81 9.18 12.10
CA GLN A 139 14.04 8.76 11.45
C GLN A 139 14.26 9.40 10.07
N TYR A 140 13.41 10.33 9.64
CA TYR A 140 13.49 11.04 8.36
C TYR A 140 13.59 12.57 8.56
N PRO A 141 14.74 13.08 9.07
CA PRO A 141 14.92 14.48 9.48
C PRO A 141 14.96 15.46 8.31
N GLU A 142 15.23 14.98 7.10
CA GLU A 142 15.31 15.79 5.88
C GLU A 142 13.95 16.35 5.41
N PHE A 143 12.84 15.96 6.04
CA PHE A 143 11.51 16.41 5.68
C PHE A 143 11.03 17.55 6.58
N LYS A 144 10.82 18.72 5.97
CA LYS A 144 10.27 19.88 6.67
C LYS A 144 8.75 19.77 6.80
N PRO A 145 8.13 20.36 7.84
CA PRO A 145 6.69 20.52 7.91
C PRO A 145 6.15 21.18 6.63
N GLY A 146 5.29 20.49 5.88
CA GLY A 146 4.72 20.94 4.61
C GLY A 146 5.36 20.34 3.35
N GLU A 147 6.48 19.63 3.47
CA GLU A 147 7.02 18.77 2.40
C GLU A 147 6.45 17.35 2.55
N HIS A 148 6.31 16.60 1.45
CA HIS A 148 5.85 15.20 1.47
C HIS A 148 6.80 14.37 2.33
N THR A 149 6.48 14.19 3.61
CA THR A 149 7.21 13.34 4.55
C THR A 149 7.00 11.89 4.13
N PRO A 150 8.03 11.00 4.15
CA PRO A 150 7.85 9.56 4.07
C PRO A 150 6.96 9.21 5.24
N GLU A 151 5.74 8.89 4.88
CA GLU A 151 4.71 8.58 5.82
C GLU A 151 5.14 7.32 6.57
N GLY A 152 5.42 7.42 7.88
CA GLY A 152 5.71 6.25 8.71
C GLY A 152 4.58 5.25 8.55
N GLN A 153 4.90 3.99 8.29
CA GLN A 153 3.92 3.03 7.80
C GLN A 153 3.24 2.20 8.92
N GLY A 154 3.58 2.49 10.18
CA GLY A 154 3.11 1.73 11.34
C GLY A 154 4.01 0.53 11.67
N PHE A 155 4.08 0.18 12.95
CA PHE A 155 4.96 -0.89 13.43
C PHE A 155 4.45 -2.24 12.93
N GLY A 156 5.30 -2.98 12.21
CA GLY A 156 4.93 -4.29 11.67
C GLY A 156 4.06 -4.26 10.41
N HIS A 157 3.95 -3.10 9.74
CA HIS A 157 3.31 -3.05 8.42
C HIS A 157 4.10 -3.84 7.39
N CYS A 158 3.41 -4.69 6.64
CA CYS A 158 3.97 -5.42 5.51
C CYS A 158 2.97 -5.47 4.35
N LEU A 159 3.42 -5.97 3.21
CA LEU A 159 2.59 -6.11 2.02
C LEU A 159 2.49 -7.58 1.64
N VAL A 160 1.30 -8.01 1.25
CA VAL A 160 1.12 -9.23 0.45
C VAL A 160 0.95 -8.79 -0.98
N ILE A 161 1.82 -9.22 -1.89
CA ILE A 161 1.78 -8.83 -3.31
C ILE A 161 1.45 -10.05 -4.17
N SER A 162 0.66 -9.85 -5.22
CA SER A 162 0.43 -10.91 -6.20
C SER A 162 1.71 -11.20 -7.00
N ARG A 163 1.98 -12.47 -7.32
CA ARG A 163 3.07 -12.88 -8.24
C ARG A 163 2.68 -12.64 -9.70
N ASN A 164 1.39 -12.78 -9.98
CA ASN A 164 0.80 -12.53 -11.29
C ASN A 164 0.72 -11.02 -11.57
N ARG A 165 0.75 -10.62 -12.84
CA ARG A 165 0.56 -9.23 -13.26
C ARG A 165 -0.92 -8.84 -13.16
N VAL A 166 -1.37 -8.51 -11.96
CA VAL A 166 -2.67 -7.90 -11.69
C VAL A 166 -2.43 -6.44 -11.33
N PHE A 167 -3.10 -5.51 -12.01
CA PHE A 167 -2.75 -4.09 -11.88
C PHE A 167 -3.13 -3.51 -10.51
N ASN A 168 -4.35 -3.75 -10.05
CA ASN A 168 -4.87 -3.23 -8.77
C ASN A 168 -6.18 -3.96 -8.46
N ILE A 169 -6.77 -3.74 -7.28
CA ILE A 169 -8.10 -4.27 -6.94
C ILE A 169 -9.23 -3.79 -7.86
N VAL A 170 -9.00 -2.76 -8.69
CA VAL A 170 -9.98 -2.31 -9.69
C VAL A 170 -9.90 -3.06 -11.04
N ASP A 171 -8.91 -3.96 -11.22
CA ASP A 171 -8.68 -4.66 -12.49
C ASP A 171 -9.88 -5.56 -12.87
N PRO A 172 -10.57 -5.30 -13.99
CA PRO A 172 -11.74 -6.08 -14.40
C PRO A 172 -11.43 -7.48 -14.91
N ASP A 173 -10.23 -7.75 -15.46
CA ASP A 173 -9.93 -9.07 -16.01
C ASP A 173 -9.36 -10.02 -14.95
N ALA A 174 -9.24 -9.57 -13.70
CA ALA A 174 -8.97 -10.47 -12.58
C ALA A 174 -10.19 -11.36 -12.25
N THR A 175 -11.40 -10.97 -12.69
CA THR A 175 -12.72 -11.42 -12.21
C THR A 175 -13.01 -12.92 -12.25
N ALA A 176 -12.39 -13.73 -13.11
CA ALA A 176 -12.65 -15.18 -13.08
C ALA A 176 -12.08 -15.88 -11.83
N ASN A 177 -11.08 -15.29 -11.17
CA ASN A 177 -10.46 -15.81 -9.94
C ASN A 177 -10.00 -14.70 -8.98
N HIS A 178 -10.51 -13.47 -9.11
CA HIS A 178 -10.04 -12.34 -8.32
C HIS A 178 -10.32 -12.56 -6.85
N SER A 179 -11.58 -12.88 -6.51
CA SER A 179 -12.02 -13.23 -5.17
C SER A 179 -11.18 -14.34 -4.55
N ALA A 180 -10.82 -15.35 -5.36
CA ALA A 180 -9.95 -16.45 -4.92
C ALA A 180 -8.53 -15.98 -4.61
N LEU A 181 -7.93 -15.15 -5.47
CA LEU A 181 -6.62 -14.56 -5.23
C LEU A 181 -6.59 -13.65 -3.99
N LEU A 182 -7.60 -12.81 -3.79
CA LEU A 182 -7.68 -11.94 -2.60
C LEU A 182 -7.80 -12.77 -1.32
N LYS A 183 -8.64 -13.82 -1.33
CA LYS A 183 -8.76 -14.77 -0.22
C LYS A 183 -7.44 -15.51 0.03
N GLU A 184 -6.73 -15.94 -1.03
CA GLU A 184 -5.41 -16.56 -0.95
C GLU A 184 -4.40 -15.63 -0.29
N MET A 185 -4.32 -14.36 -0.70
CA MET A 185 -3.38 -13.39 -0.14
C MET A 185 -3.59 -13.20 1.38
N LYS A 186 -4.86 -13.14 1.83
CA LYS A 186 -5.20 -13.08 3.26
C LYS A 186 -4.79 -14.36 3.98
N GLU A 187 -5.16 -15.51 3.45
CA GLU A 187 -4.84 -16.80 4.07
C GLU A 187 -3.33 -17.07 4.12
N HIS A 188 -2.59 -16.65 3.10
CA HIS A 188 -1.13 -16.75 3.05
C HIS A 188 -0.51 -15.99 4.25
N PHE A 189 -0.95 -14.77 4.52
CA PHE A 189 -0.47 -14.05 5.72
C PHE A 189 -0.89 -14.73 7.01
N ILE A 190 -2.15 -15.16 7.14
CA ILE A 190 -2.63 -15.84 8.35
C ILE A 190 -1.82 -17.11 8.63
N THR A 191 -1.55 -17.91 7.59
CA THR A 191 -0.73 -19.13 7.68
C THR A 191 0.70 -18.80 8.06
N PHE A 192 1.32 -17.81 7.40
CA PHE A 192 2.65 -17.31 7.75
C PHE A 192 2.73 -16.84 9.20
N TRP A 193 1.76 -16.06 9.68
CA TRP A 193 1.77 -15.54 11.05
C TRP A 193 1.69 -16.63 12.11
N LYS A 194 1.02 -17.75 11.79
CA LYS A 194 0.87 -18.90 12.69
C LYS A 194 2.10 -19.80 12.75
N THR A 195 3.10 -19.63 11.87
CA THR A 195 4.36 -20.39 11.97
C THR A 195 5.18 -19.90 13.17
N GLU A 196 6.07 -20.76 13.68
CA GLU A 196 6.94 -20.41 14.80
C GLU A 196 7.87 -19.22 14.47
N ASP A 197 8.19 -19.02 13.20
CA ASP A 197 9.11 -18.00 12.71
C ASP A 197 8.44 -16.80 12.04
N GLY A 198 7.12 -16.81 11.82
CA GLY A 198 6.41 -15.75 11.10
C GLY A 198 6.59 -14.37 11.72
N SER A 199 6.10 -14.20 12.95
CA SER A 199 6.23 -12.91 13.66
C SER A 199 7.68 -12.53 13.99
N PRO A 200 8.59 -13.45 14.41
CA PRO A 200 10.00 -13.12 14.56
C PRO A 200 10.69 -12.68 13.26
N LYS A 201 10.34 -13.28 12.11
CA LYS A 201 10.95 -12.95 10.82
C LYS A 201 10.55 -11.56 10.35
N LEU A 202 9.27 -11.19 10.48
CA LEU A 202 8.81 -9.83 10.20
C LEU A 202 9.44 -8.82 11.18
N LEU A 203 9.46 -9.11 12.48
CA LEU A 203 10.09 -8.23 13.47
C LEU A 203 11.58 -8.00 13.19
N LYS A 204 12.31 -9.07 12.83
CA LYS A 204 13.72 -8.96 12.45
C LYS A 204 13.91 -7.98 11.30
N ARG A 205 13.02 -8.00 10.30
CA ARG A 205 13.12 -7.08 9.16
C ARG A 205 12.75 -5.65 9.54
N VAL A 206 11.73 -5.44 10.37
CA VAL A 206 11.42 -4.12 10.96
C VAL A 206 12.63 -3.57 11.72
N ARG A 207 13.33 -4.41 12.49
CA ARG A 207 14.56 -4.05 13.18
C ARG A 207 15.67 -3.64 12.22
N SER A 208 15.92 -4.45 11.17
CA SER A 208 16.95 -4.13 10.18
C SER A 208 16.71 -2.77 9.54
N THR A 209 15.47 -2.48 9.10
CA THR A 209 15.15 -1.18 8.52
C THR A 209 15.27 -0.04 9.53
N PHE A 210 14.89 -0.26 10.78
CA PHE A 210 15.08 0.72 11.86
C PHE A 210 16.57 1.04 12.10
N ASP A 211 17.42 0.01 12.20
CA ASP A 211 18.86 0.17 12.41
C ASP A 211 19.52 0.85 11.20
N GLU A 212 19.18 0.45 9.97
CA GLU A 212 19.68 1.06 8.72
C GLU A 212 19.36 2.58 8.65
N GLN A 213 18.21 3.02 9.17
CA GLN A 213 17.87 4.45 9.21
C GLN A 213 18.56 5.16 10.38
N ASN A 214 18.72 4.52 11.54
CA ASN A 214 19.50 5.10 12.64
C ASN A 214 20.96 5.35 12.24
N ASP A 215 21.58 4.41 11.52
CA ASP A 215 22.95 4.59 11.03
C ASP A 215 23.06 5.84 10.14
N LYS A 216 22.06 6.10 9.29
CA LYS A 216 22.00 7.31 8.47
C LYS A 216 21.84 8.57 9.33
N LEU A 217 20.97 8.56 10.34
CA LEU A 217 20.77 9.68 11.27
C LEU A 217 22.06 10.04 12.01
N VAL A 218 22.80 9.04 12.46
CA VAL A 218 24.06 9.22 13.19
C VAL A 218 25.16 9.73 12.26
N SER A 219 25.15 9.31 10.99
CA SER A 219 26.12 9.76 10.00
C SER A 219 25.91 11.20 9.53
N ASP A 220 24.73 11.80 9.71
CA ASP A 220 24.49 13.22 9.41
C ASP A 220 24.99 14.10 10.57
N ASP A 221 26.23 14.56 10.42
CA ASP A 221 27.03 15.36 11.36
C ASP A 221 26.32 16.63 11.86
N ARG A 222 25.28 17.09 11.14
CA ARG A 222 24.48 18.28 11.48
C ARG A 222 23.61 18.13 12.73
N ASN A 223 23.38 16.91 13.23
CA ASN A 223 22.46 16.63 14.34
C ASN A 223 23.07 15.97 15.58
N ALA A 224 24.40 15.72 15.59
CA ALA A 224 25.09 14.77 16.48
C ALA A 224 24.72 14.81 17.99
N LYS A 225 24.50 15.98 18.61
CA LYS A 225 24.11 16.08 20.04
C LYS A 225 22.61 15.91 20.31
N SER A 226 21.74 16.22 19.35
CA SER A 226 20.30 15.95 19.47
C SER A 226 19.99 14.47 19.17
N SER A 227 20.86 13.84 18.36
CA SER A 227 20.73 12.45 17.91
C SER A 227 20.79 11.43 19.04
N GLU A 228 21.61 11.61 20.08
CA GLU A 228 21.73 10.61 21.17
C GLU A 228 20.42 10.45 21.98
N SER A 229 19.83 11.57 22.41
CA SER A 229 18.57 11.54 23.18
C SER A 229 17.39 11.03 22.35
N LEU A 230 17.35 11.40 21.06
CA LEU A 230 16.35 10.90 20.12
C LEU A 230 16.54 9.40 19.89
N LEU A 231 17.78 8.95 19.66
CA LEU A 231 18.10 7.54 19.42
C LEU A 231 17.74 6.66 20.63
N SER A 232 18.03 7.11 21.85
CA SER A 232 17.59 6.40 23.07
C SER A 232 16.07 6.24 23.10
N THR A 233 15.33 7.32 22.81
CA THR A 233 13.86 7.28 22.78
C THR A 233 13.33 6.33 21.70
N LEU A 234 13.95 6.36 20.52
CA LEU A 234 13.59 5.49 19.39
C LEU A 234 13.81 4.01 19.72
N ILE A 235 14.92 3.69 20.42
CA ILE A 235 15.22 2.31 20.85
C ILE A 235 14.22 1.84 21.91
N ASP A 236 13.91 2.68 22.90
CA ASP A 236 12.94 2.35 23.94
C ASP A 236 11.52 2.13 23.38
N ASP A 237 11.11 2.99 22.44
CA ASP A 237 9.86 2.83 21.70
C ASP A 237 9.87 1.53 20.88
N PHE A 238 10.96 1.23 20.16
CA PHE A 238 11.10 -0.01 19.40
C PHE A 238 10.93 -1.25 20.28
N ASP A 239 11.61 -1.31 21.42
CA ASP A 239 11.59 -2.47 22.31
C ASP A 239 10.21 -2.66 22.96
N THR A 240 9.54 -1.56 23.28
CA THR A 240 8.18 -1.59 23.81
C THR A 240 7.18 -2.09 22.77
N LEU A 241 7.22 -1.54 21.56
CA LEU A 241 6.35 -1.93 20.47
C LEU A 241 6.61 -3.37 20.01
N SER A 242 7.87 -3.81 19.98
CA SER A 242 8.26 -5.19 19.66
C SER A 242 7.58 -6.21 20.56
N LYS A 243 7.58 -5.96 21.88
CA LYS A 243 6.92 -6.85 22.85
C LYS A 243 5.42 -6.93 22.59
N SER A 244 4.78 -5.81 22.25
CA SER A 244 3.35 -5.77 21.91
C SER A 244 3.05 -6.46 20.59
N PHE A 245 3.88 -6.25 19.57
CA PHE A 245 3.76 -6.85 18.26
C PHE A 245 3.85 -8.38 18.31
N LEU A 246 4.79 -8.94 19.08
CA LEU A 246 4.94 -10.38 19.24
C LEU A 246 3.76 -11.07 19.96
N ARG A 247 2.88 -10.31 20.62
CA ARG A 247 1.65 -10.83 21.23
C ARG A 247 0.45 -10.78 20.29
N CYS A 248 0.57 -10.14 19.13
CA CYS A 248 -0.52 -10.03 18.17
C CYS A 248 -0.86 -11.40 17.59
N LYS A 249 -2.15 -11.62 17.37
CA LYS A 249 -2.73 -12.76 16.69
C LYS A 249 -3.23 -12.34 15.31
N PRO A 250 -3.54 -13.28 14.40
CA PRO A 250 -4.03 -12.94 13.06
C PRO A 250 -5.24 -11.98 13.06
N GLU A 251 -6.15 -12.11 14.02
CA GLU A 251 -7.33 -11.24 14.17
C GLU A 251 -7.00 -9.78 14.55
N ASP A 252 -5.81 -9.54 15.09
CA ASP A 252 -5.31 -8.21 15.47
C ASP A 252 -4.76 -7.43 14.27
N PHE A 253 -4.78 -8.02 13.06
CA PHE A 253 -4.35 -7.37 11.82
C PHE A 253 -5.52 -6.94 10.97
N GLU A 254 -5.37 -5.77 10.35
CA GLU A 254 -6.19 -5.33 9.26
C GLU A 254 -5.59 -5.80 7.93
N PHE A 255 -6.47 -6.15 7.00
CA PHE A 255 -6.15 -6.53 5.63
C PHE A 255 -6.87 -5.57 4.70
N ALA A 256 -6.11 -4.73 4.00
CA ALA A 256 -6.74 -3.65 3.24
C ALA A 256 -5.99 -3.30 1.96
N PHE A 257 -6.66 -2.59 1.08
CA PHE A 257 -6.16 -2.17 -0.22
C PHE A 257 -6.32 -0.67 -0.42
N HIS A 258 -5.48 -0.11 -1.30
CA HIS A 258 -5.71 1.19 -1.91
C HIS A 258 -6.13 0.97 -3.35
N ALA A 259 -7.34 1.40 -3.71
CA ALA A 259 -7.82 1.31 -5.09
C ALA A 259 -7.26 2.45 -5.95
N PHE A 260 -7.05 2.17 -7.24
CA PHE A 260 -6.69 3.20 -8.21
C PHE A 260 -7.78 4.28 -8.29
N PRO A 261 -7.43 5.58 -8.35
CA PRO A 261 -6.09 6.15 -8.55
C PRO A 261 -5.33 6.52 -7.27
N ALA A 262 -5.78 6.04 -6.10
CA ALA A 262 -5.19 6.40 -4.80
C ALA A 262 -4.06 5.45 -4.36
N ASN A 263 -3.82 4.38 -5.11
CA ASN A 263 -2.78 3.38 -4.86
C ASN A 263 -1.36 3.97 -5.04
N SER A 264 -0.39 3.42 -4.32
CA SER A 264 1.02 3.84 -4.44
C SER A 264 1.78 3.15 -5.57
N VAL A 265 1.39 1.91 -5.90
CA VAL A 265 2.02 1.06 -6.94
C VAL A 265 0.94 0.41 -7.79
N GLY A 266 1.13 0.38 -9.11
CA GLY A 266 0.21 -0.17 -10.12
C GLY A 266 0.33 -1.68 -10.26
N HIS A 267 0.38 -2.38 -9.12
CA HIS A 267 0.37 -3.83 -9.03
C HIS A 267 -0.47 -4.22 -7.82
N LEU A 268 -1.23 -5.31 -7.86
CA LEU A 268 -2.10 -5.73 -6.76
C LEU A 268 -1.26 -6.07 -5.52
N HIS A 269 -1.48 -5.30 -4.46
CA HIS A 269 -0.86 -5.49 -3.15
C HIS A 269 -1.84 -5.18 -2.03
N MET A 270 -1.89 -6.05 -1.03
CA MET A 270 -2.66 -5.92 0.19
C MET A 270 -1.74 -5.38 1.29
N HIS A 271 -2.17 -4.33 1.96
CA HIS A 271 -1.56 -3.83 3.17
C HIS A 271 -2.00 -4.71 4.35
N VAL A 272 -1.03 -5.13 5.15
CA VAL A 272 -1.28 -5.83 6.40
C VAL A 272 -0.63 -5.07 7.54
N PHE A 273 -1.44 -4.59 8.48
CA PHE A 273 -0.96 -3.77 9.60
C PHE A 273 -1.75 -4.07 10.88
N PRO A 274 -1.14 -3.94 12.06
CA PRO A 274 -1.86 -4.15 13.31
C PRO A 274 -2.97 -3.12 13.51
N LYS A 275 -4.10 -3.54 14.10
CA LYS A 275 -5.23 -2.66 14.48
C LYS A 275 -4.92 -1.83 15.72
N ASN A 276 -4.04 -2.33 16.58
CA ASN A 276 -3.70 -1.70 17.86
C ASN A 276 -3.13 -0.27 17.65
N GLY A 277 -3.75 0.71 18.33
CA GLY A 277 -3.39 2.12 18.21
C GLY A 277 -1.94 2.45 18.57
N ASP A 278 -1.33 1.75 19.54
CA ASP A 278 0.08 1.96 19.90
C ASP A 278 1.01 1.50 18.79
N LEU A 279 0.73 0.36 18.14
CA LEU A 279 1.48 -0.13 16.98
C LEU A 279 1.27 0.76 15.75
N ARG A 280 0.13 1.47 15.68
CA ARG A 280 -0.17 2.47 14.64
C ARG A 280 0.25 3.89 15.00
N LYS A 281 0.82 4.14 16.18
CA LYS A 281 1.14 5.49 16.70
C LYS A 281 1.97 6.34 15.73
N PHE A 282 2.87 5.69 14.99
CA PHE A 282 3.74 6.34 14.02
C PHE A 282 3.32 6.07 12.56
N SER A 283 2.19 5.38 12.37
CA SER A 283 1.51 5.22 11.09
C SER A 283 0.85 6.53 10.66
N THR A 284 0.66 6.71 9.36
CA THR A 284 -0.04 7.88 8.84
C THR A 284 -1.54 7.64 8.65
N LYS A 285 -2.33 8.34 9.46
CA LYS A 285 -3.79 8.44 9.28
C LYS A 285 -4.19 9.04 7.93
N SER A 286 -3.27 9.71 7.21
CA SER A 286 -3.49 10.22 5.85
C SER A 286 -3.71 9.13 4.81
N HIS A 287 -3.53 7.86 5.14
CA HIS A 287 -3.92 6.75 4.27
C HIS A 287 -5.29 6.14 4.61
N ASP A 288 -5.85 6.40 5.80
CA ASP A 288 -7.08 5.75 6.27
C ASP A 288 -8.30 6.10 5.41
N TRP A 289 -8.33 7.31 4.83
CA TRP A 289 -9.44 7.75 3.96
C TRP A 289 -9.55 6.97 2.64
N LYS A 290 -8.43 6.42 2.16
CA LYS A 290 -8.34 5.63 0.92
C LYS A 290 -8.16 4.12 1.16
N THR A 291 -8.11 3.72 2.42
CA THR A 291 -7.92 2.32 2.82
C THR A 291 -9.26 1.60 2.82
N ILE A 292 -9.34 0.54 2.02
CA ILE A 292 -10.55 -0.26 1.81
C ILE A 292 -10.28 -1.65 2.40
N PRO A 293 -11.05 -2.10 3.41
CA PRO A 293 -10.86 -3.43 4.00
C PRO A 293 -11.18 -4.51 2.98
N ILE A 294 -10.47 -5.64 3.05
CA ILE A 294 -10.64 -6.76 2.12
C ILE A 294 -12.07 -7.29 2.12
N GLU A 295 -12.74 -7.31 3.27
CA GLU A 295 -14.13 -7.77 3.39
C GLU A 295 -15.07 -6.92 2.54
N ALA A 296 -14.87 -5.59 2.48
CA ALA A 296 -15.67 -4.72 1.62
C ALA A 296 -15.42 -4.99 0.13
N VAL A 297 -14.18 -5.31 -0.26
CA VAL A 297 -13.84 -5.70 -1.64
C VAL A 297 -14.52 -7.02 -2.00
N LEU A 298 -14.36 -8.04 -1.16
CA LEU A 298 -14.93 -9.37 -1.39
C LEU A 298 -16.46 -9.34 -1.46
N GLU A 299 -17.13 -8.58 -0.60
CA GLU A 299 -18.59 -8.45 -0.67
C GLU A 299 -19.07 -7.88 -2.01
N VAL A 300 -18.34 -6.90 -2.56
CA VAL A 300 -18.69 -6.29 -3.86
C VAL A 300 -18.47 -7.28 -5.00
N GLU A 301 -17.37 -8.03 -5.00
CA GLU A 301 -17.11 -9.03 -6.03
C GLU A 301 -18.15 -10.18 -5.96
N GLU A 302 -18.53 -10.63 -4.76
CA GLU A 302 -19.57 -11.66 -4.56
C GLU A 302 -20.99 -11.20 -4.93
N GLU A 303 -21.29 -9.91 -4.80
CA GLU A 303 -22.56 -9.32 -5.28
C GLU A 303 -22.62 -9.30 -6.81
N ASP A 304 -21.53 -8.95 -7.49
CA ASP A 304 -21.45 -8.95 -8.94
C ASP A 304 -21.56 -10.37 -9.52
N GLU A 305 -20.87 -11.34 -8.91
CA GLU A 305 -20.96 -12.76 -9.28
C GLU A 305 -22.41 -13.26 -9.22
N ARG A 306 -23.17 -12.86 -8.18
CA ARG A 306 -24.61 -13.18 -8.04
C ARG A 306 -25.49 -12.46 -9.06
N GLY A 307 -25.26 -11.17 -9.31
CA GLY A 307 -26.03 -10.38 -10.29
C GLY A 307 -25.85 -10.84 -11.74
N VAL A 308 -24.69 -11.39 -12.09
CA VAL A 308 -24.44 -12.01 -13.40
C VAL A 308 -25.24 -13.32 -13.56
N ILE A 309 -25.38 -14.11 -12.50
CA ILE A 309 -26.16 -15.36 -12.53
C ILE A 309 -27.65 -15.06 -12.73
N ASP A 310 -28.18 -14.03 -12.07
CA ASP A 310 -29.61 -13.68 -12.15
C ASP A 310 -30.00 -13.07 -13.50
N SER A 311 -29.09 -12.35 -14.18
CA SER A 311 -29.33 -11.74 -15.50
C SER A 311 -29.13 -12.68 -16.69
N GLY A 312 -28.49 -13.84 -16.49
CA GLY A 312 -28.21 -14.85 -17.53
C GLY A 312 -29.24 -15.98 -17.65
N SER A 313 -30.38 -15.89 -16.96
CA SER A 313 -31.44 -16.91 -16.93
C SER A 313 -32.72 -16.53 -17.71
N GLY A 314 -32.65 -15.51 -18.57
CA GLY A 314 -33.75 -15.03 -19.42
C GLY A 314 -33.65 -15.45 -20.89
#